data_AF-A0A9D1IKL2-F1
#
_entry.id   AF-A0A9D1IKL2-F1
#
_cell.length_a   1.000
_cell.length_b   1.000
_cell.length_c   1.000
_cell.angle_alpha   90.00
_cell.angle_beta   90.00
_cell.angle_gamma   90.00
#
_symmetry.space_group_name_H-M   'P 1'
#
loop_
_entity.id
_entity.type
_entity.pdbx_description
1 polymer ?
#
loop_
_entity_poly.entity_id
_entity_poly.type
_entity_poly.pdbx_seq_one_letter_code
_entity_poly.pdbx_strand_id
1 'polypeptide(L)'
;MIRLELLRRLRQNWSLVSIVLLTILVVWLALLIVNNQYKVRALISEIEQEQEQSRRLLDEQREINIELAKVTLPGYIASGAREMGLEPARNENTVILQPKPVPRFVTRKEGDQS
;
A
#
# COMPACT_ATOMS: atom_id res chain seq x y z
N MET A 1 64.89 -23.24 17.01
CA MET A 1 64.68 -24.11 18.21
C MET A 1 63.31 -23.89 18.86
N ILE A 2 62.85 -22.66 19.09
CA ILE A 2 61.56 -22.33 19.76
C ILE A 2 60.30 -22.98 19.12
N ARG A 3 60.20 -23.05 17.79
CA ARG A 3 59.04 -23.66 17.11
C ARG A 3 58.91 -25.17 17.34
N LEU A 4 60.02 -25.87 17.52
CA LEU A 4 60.05 -27.32 17.74
C LEU A 4 59.64 -27.68 19.18
N GLU A 5 60.02 -26.87 20.16
CA GLU A 5 59.55 -27.01 21.55
C GLU A 5 58.07 -26.71 21.70
N LEU A 6 57.56 -25.69 21.01
CA LEU A 6 56.14 -25.36 20.95
C LEU A 6 55.32 -26.51 20.36
N LEU A 7 55.74 -27.06 19.22
CA LEU A 7 55.09 -28.22 18.59
C LEU A 7 55.10 -29.46 19.51
N ARG A 8 56.20 -29.69 20.24
CA ARG A 8 56.31 -30.82 21.17
C ARG A 8 55.39 -30.66 22.38
N ARG A 9 55.29 -29.44 22.95
CA ARG A 9 54.32 -29.12 24.02
C ARG A 9 52.87 -29.18 23.54
N LEU A 10 52.59 -28.74 22.31
CA LEU A 10 51.25 -28.80 21.71
C LEU A 10 50.79 -30.25 21.54
N ARG A 11 51.70 -31.15 21.13
CA ARG A 11 51.41 -32.59 21.02
C ARG A 11 51.17 -33.23 22.38
N GLN A 12 51.89 -32.79 23.41
CA GLN A 12 51.76 -33.33 24.78
C GLN A 12 50.48 -32.85 25.47
N ASN A 13 50.02 -31.64 25.18
CA ASN A 13 48.85 -31.00 25.81
C ASN A 13 47.65 -30.90 24.85
N TRP A 14 47.55 -31.81 23.87
CA TRP A 14 46.55 -31.73 22.78
C TRP A 14 45.11 -31.63 23.29
N SER A 15 44.79 -32.32 24.38
CA SER A 15 43.48 -32.26 25.03
C SER A 15 43.17 -30.89 25.64
N LEU A 16 44.15 -30.21 26.23
CA LEU A 16 43.95 -28.87 26.80
C LEU A 16 43.78 -27.84 25.68
N VAL A 17 44.53 -27.98 24.59
CA VAL A 17 44.39 -27.12 23.41
C VAL A 17 43.00 -27.28 22.79
N SER A 18 42.51 -28.51 22.64
CA SER A 18 41.17 -28.74 22.08
C SER A 18 40.06 -28.20 22.97
N ILE A 19 40.18 -28.34 24.30
CA ILE A 19 39.22 -27.76 25.25
C ILE A 19 39.17 -26.24 25.11
N VAL A 20 40.32 -25.56 25.13
CA VAL A 20 40.39 -24.10 25.00
C VAL A 20 39.78 -23.65 23.67
N LEU A 21 40.07 -24.36 22.58
CA LEU A 21 39.54 -24.04 21.25
C LEU A 21 38.01 -24.20 21.20
N LEU A 22 37.48 -25.27 21.80
CA LEU A 22 36.04 -25.46 21.94
C LEU A 22 35.40 -24.37 22.80
N THR A 23 36.02 -23.97 23.91
CA THR A 23 35.49 -22.88 24.75
C THR A 23 35.43 -21.56 23.97
N ILE A 24 36.48 -21.22 23.22
CA ILE A 24 36.49 -20.03 22.37
C ILE A 24 35.38 -20.11 21.32
N LEU A 25 35.20 -21.27 20.69
CA LEU A 25 34.16 -21.48 19.68
C LEU A 25 32.76 -21.32 20.26
N VAL A 26 32.50 -21.84 21.46
CA VAL A 26 31.22 -21.67 22.16
C VAL A 26 30.95 -20.21 22.48
N VAL A 27 31.94 -19.48 23.00
CA VAL A 27 31.81 -18.03 23.27
C VAL A 27 31.53 -17.26 21.98
N TRP A 28 32.23 -17.59 20.90
CA TRP A 28 32.00 -16.97 19.60
C TRP A 28 30.58 -17.22 19.07
N LEU A 29 30.09 -18.46 19.20
CA LEU A 29 28.71 -18.79 18.83
C LEU A 29 27.69 -18.01 19.65
N ALA A 30 27.93 -17.86 20.96
CA ALA A 30 27.06 -17.10 21.85
C ALA A 30 26.97 -15.62 21.43
N LEU A 31 28.10 -14.99 21.08
CA LEU A 31 28.11 -13.62 20.56
C LEU A 31 27.33 -13.49 19.26
N LEU A 32 27.47 -14.48 18.36
CA LEU A 32 26.75 -14.51 17.08
C LEU A 32 25.23 -14.64 17.31
N ILE A 33 24.81 -15.52 18.22
CA ILE A 33 23.40 -15.69 18.60
C ILE A 33 22.83 -14.37 19.13
N VAL A 34 23.53 -13.72 20.05
CA VAL A 34 23.10 -12.44 20.62
C VAL A 34 22.95 -11.38 19.52
N ASN A 35 23.94 -11.26 18.63
CA ASN A 35 23.87 -10.32 17.51
C ASN A 35 22.67 -10.63 16.58
N ASN A 36 22.41 -11.90 16.30
CA ASN A 36 21.25 -12.30 15.51
C ASN A 36 19.93 -11.98 16.23
N GLN A 37 19.84 -12.16 17.55
CA GLN A 37 18.65 -11.77 18.30
C GLN A 37 18.39 -10.26 18.25
N TYR A 38 19.44 -9.43 18.33
CA TYR A 38 19.30 -7.98 18.16
C TYR A 38 18.80 -7.62 16.75
N LYS A 39 19.34 -8.26 15.71
CA LYS A 39 18.88 -8.07 14.33
C LYS A 39 17.42 -8.47 14.15
N VAL A 40 17.02 -9.62 14.69
CA VAL A 40 15.62 -10.09 14.63
C VAL A 40 14.69 -9.11 15.32
N ARG A 41 15.06 -8.61 16.52
CA ARG A 41 14.24 -7.61 17.24
C ARG A 41 14.11 -6.30 16.46
N ALA A 42 15.19 -5.83 15.85
CA ALA A 42 15.16 -4.63 15.02
C ALA A 42 14.25 -4.81 13.80
N LEU A 43 14.38 -5.95 13.10
CA LEU A 43 13.54 -6.29 11.94
C LEU A 43 12.06 -6.41 12.28
N ILE A 44 11.72 -7.00 13.43
CA ILE A 44 10.32 -7.11 13.88
C ILE A 44 9.75 -5.70 14.11
N SER A 45 10.50 -4.82 14.78
CA SER A 45 10.06 -3.45 15.01
C SER A 45 9.84 -2.68 13.70
N GLU A 46 10.69 -2.88 12.70
CA GLU A 46 10.55 -2.26 11.38
C GLU A 46 9.30 -2.77 10.66
N ILE A 47 9.05 -4.08 10.70
CA ILE A 47 7.83 -4.69 10.14
C ILE A 47 6.57 -4.16 10.85
N GLU A 48 6.59 -4.05 12.18
CA GLU A 48 5.46 -3.50 12.94
C GLU A 48 5.16 -2.05 12.52
N GLN A 49 6.19 -1.23 12.35
CA GLN A 49 6.04 0.15 11.88
C GLN A 49 5.43 0.22 10.47
N GLU A 50 5.88 -0.62 9.54
CA GLU A 50 5.30 -0.70 8.19
C GLU A 50 3.84 -1.16 8.21
N GLN A 51 3.50 -2.12 9.08
CA GLN A 51 2.13 -2.59 9.25
C GLN A 51 1.21 -1.52 9.84
N GLU A 52 1.68 -0.75 10.83
CA GLU A 52 0.93 0.39 11.36
C GLU A 52 0.67 1.44 10.28
N GLN A 53 1.69 1.77 9.48
CA GLN A 53 1.52 2.72 8.38
C GLN A 53 0.51 2.19 7.34
N SER A 54 0.58 0.91 7.01
CA SER A 54 -0.36 0.27 6.08
C SER A 54 -1.79 0.30 6.60
N ARG A 55 -2.01 0.07 7.91
CA ARG A 55 -3.34 0.20 8.54
C ARG A 55 -3.87 1.62 8.45
N ARG A 56 -3.04 2.63 8.74
CA ARG A 56 -3.45 4.04 8.63
C ARG A 56 -3.89 4.40 7.22
N LEU A 57 -3.11 3.97 6.20
CA LEU A 57 -3.47 4.20 4.80
C LEU A 57 -4.78 3.51 4.40
N LEU A 58 -5.05 2.31 4.93
CA LEU A 58 -6.32 1.62 4.68
C LEU A 58 -7.51 2.33 5.34
N ASP A 59 -7.32 2.89 6.53
CA ASP A 59 -8.35 3.67 7.22
C ASP A 59 -8.61 4.99 6.48
N GLU A 60 -7.57 5.70 6.04
CA GLU A 60 -7.70 6.89 5.18
C GLU A 60 -8.42 6.57 3.87
N GLN A 61 -8.10 5.44 3.22
CA GLN A 61 -8.80 5.01 2.01
C GLN A 61 -10.28 4.73 2.26
N ARG A 62 -10.64 4.14 3.41
CA ARG A 62 -12.04 3.93 3.78
C ARG A 62 -12.76 5.23 4.04
N GLU A 63 -12.12 6.18 4.71
CA GLU A 63 -12.65 7.51 4.96
C GLU A 63 -12.95 8.24 3.65
N ILE A 64 -11.98 8.27 2.73
CA ILE A 64 -12.15 8.86 1.39
C ILE A 64 -13.31 8.19 0.64
N ASN A 65 -13.43 6.86 0.70
CA ASN A 65 -14.53 6.15 0.05
C ASN A 65 -15.90 6.53 0.65
N ILE A 66 -15.98 6.75 1.95
CA ILE A 66 -17.21 7.21 2.62
C ILE A 66 -17.54 8.64 2.19
N GLU A 67 -16.55 9.53 2.11
CA GLU A 67 -16.74 10.89 1.61
C GLU A 67 -17.20 10.91 0.15
N LEU A 68 -16.57 10.10 -0.70
CA LEU A 68 -16.97 9.96 -2.09
C LEU A 68 -18.41 9.47 -2.18
N ALA A 69 -18.78 8.45 -1.41
CA ALA A 69 -20.16 7.97 -1.35
C ALA A 69 -21.14 9.07 -0.91
N LYS A 70 -20.79 9.87 0.10
CA LYS A 70 -21.58 11.04 0.53
C LYS A 70 -21.75 12.05 -0.61
N VAL A 71 -20.68 12.40 -1.32
CA VAL A 71 -20.74 13.36 -2.43
C VAL A 71 -21.57 12.84 -3.60
N THR A 72 -21.56 11.53 -3.85
CA THR A 72 -22.37 10.91 -4.93
C THR A 72 -23.85 10.74 -4.57
N LEU A 73 -24.25 10.91 -3.30
CA LEU A 73 -25.64 10.77 -2.91
C LEU A 73 -26.48 11.92 -3.50
N PRO A 74 -27.62 11.64 -4.16
CA PRO A 74 -28.46 12.67 -4.78
C PRO A 74 -28.90 13.77 -3.81
N GLY A 75 -29.15 13.42 -2.55
CA GLY A 75 -29.49 14.38 -1.50
C GLY A 75 -28.36 15.34 -1.15
N TYR A 76 -27.10 14.87 -1.16
CA TYR A 76 -25.93 15.69 -0.89
C TYR A 76 -25.59 16.60 -2.08
N ILE A 77 -25.75 16.10 -3.31
CA ILE A 77 -25.65 16.91 -4.54
C ILE A 77 -26.69 18.03 -4.52
N ALA A 78 -27.94 17.71 -4.17
CA ALA A 78 -29.02 18.69 -4.08
C ALA A 78 -28.81 19.73 -2.96
N SER A 79 -28.28 19.33 -1.80
CA SER A 79 -27.95 20.28 -0.72
C SER A 79 -26.77 21.17 -1.09
N GLY A 80 -25.70 20.61 -1.67
CA GLY A 80 -24.56 21.40 -2.14
C GLY A 80 -24.91 22.37 -3.26
N ALA A 81 -25.77 21.97 -4.21
CA ALA A 81 -26.28 22.87 -5.24
C ALA A 81 -27.06 24.05 -4.65
N ARG A 82 -27.90 23.80 -3.62
CA ARG A 82 -28.62 24.87 -2.91
C ARG A 82 -27.70 25.84 -2.18
N GLU A 83 -26.63 25.37 -1.54
CA GLU A 83 -25.63 26.25 -0.92
C GLU A 83 -24.91 27.14 -1.94
N MET A 84 -24.74 26.66 -3.18
CA MET A 84 -24.21 27.46 -4.29
C MET A 84 -25.24 28.42 -4.91
N GLY A 85 -26.45 28.53 -4.33
CA GLY A 85 -27.53 29.38 -4.82
C GLY A 85 -28.28 28.80 -6.03
N LEU A 86 -28.07 27.52 -6.35
CA LEU A 86 -28.78 26.85 -7.44
C LEU A 86 -30.12 26.29 -6.92
N GLU A 87 -31.20 26.63 -7.63
CA GLU A 87 -32.53 26.13 -7.33
C GLU A 87 -32.88 24.90 -8.18
N PRO A 88 -33.68 23.95 -7.65
CA PRO A 88 -34.16 22.82 -8.42
C PRO A 88 -35.02 23.30 -9.59
N ALA A 89 -34.80 22.73 -10.77
CA ALA A 89 -35.57 23.06 -11.97
C ALA A 89 -37.05 22.70 -11.77
N ARG A 90 -37.89 23.72 -11.67
CA ARG A 90 -39.36 23.60 -11.65
C ARG A 90 -39.92 24.09 -12.97
N ASN A 91 -41.10 23.61 -13.35
CA ASN A 91 -41.74 23.98 -14.62
C ASN A 91 -41.92 25.50 -14.75
N GLU A 92 -42.19 26.17 -13.63
CA GLU A 92 -42.29 27.63 -13.49
C GLU A 92 -40.98 28.38 -13.77
N ASN A 93 -39.81 27.73 -13.61
CA ASN A 93 -38.49 28.34 -13.80
C ASN A 93 -37.70 27.70 -14.97
N THR A 94 -38.36 26.90 -15.82
CA THR A 94 -37.71 26.17 -16.93
C THR A 94 -38.35 26.54 -18.26
N VAL A 95 -37.53 26.96 -19.24
CA VAL A 95 -37.99 27.21 -20.62
C VAL A 95 -37.65 26.02 -21.51
N ILE A 96 -38.68 25.35 -22.05
CA ILE A 96 -38.50 24.25 -23.00
C ILE A 96 -38.25 24.83 -24.39
N LEU A 97 -37.02 24.73 -24.88
CA LEU A 97 -36.68 25.09 -26.25
C LEU A 97 -37.20 24.00 -27.19
N GLN A 98 -38.24 24.30 -27.97
CA GLN A 98 -38.71 23.37 -28.98
C GLN A 98 -37.64 23.23 -30.07
N PRO A 99 -37.22 21.99 -30.42
CA PRO A 99 -36.28 21.78 -31.51
C PRO A 99 -36.89 22.31 -32.81
N LYS A 100 -36.14 23.18 -33.50
CA LYS A 100 -36.55 23.74 -34.78
C LYS A 100 -36.90 22.59 -35.74
N PRO A 101 -38.07 22.60 -36.39
CA PRO A 101 -38.49 21.51 -37.25
C PRO A 101 -37.44 21.28 -38.34
N VAL A 102 -36.91 20.06 -38.37
CA VAL A 102 -35.93 19.64 -39.37
C VAL A 102 -36.65 19.60 -40.72
N PRO A 103 -36.18 20.32 -41.75
CA PRO A 103 -36.83 20.31 -43.06
C PRO A 103 -36.87 18.88 -43.60
N ARG A 104 -38.07 18.41 -43.93
CA ARG A 104 -38.29 17.11 -44.54
C ARG A 104 -37.71 17.16 -45.95
N PHE A 105 -36.52 16.60 -46.14
CA PHE A 105 -35.99 16.38 -47.48
C PHE A 105 -36.94 15.45 -48.24
N VAL A 106 -37.59 15.98 -49.27
CA VAL A 106 -38.38 15.19 -50.21
C VAL A 106 -37.43 14.28 -50.99
N THR A 107 -37.26 13.05 -50.53
CA THR A 107 -36.66 12.00 -51.35
C THR A 107 -37.67 11.61 -52.42
N ARG A 108 -37.28 11.79 -53.69
CA ARG A 108 -38.04 11.37 -54.88
C ARG A 108 -38.57 9.95 -54.67
N LYS A 109 -39.88 9.75 -54.78
CA LYS A 109 -40.46 8.39 -54.81
C LYS A 109 -39.92 7.66 -56.02
N GLU A 110 -39.13 6.64 -55.76
CA GLU A 110 -38.72 5.64 -56.74
C GLU A 110 -39.96 4.77 -57.01
N GLY A 111 -40.59 4.93 -58.17
CA GLY A 111 -41.74 4.12 -58.54
C GLY A 111 -42.82 4.76 -59.42
N ASP A 112 -42.56 5.88 -60.09
CA ASP A 112 -43.42 6.34 -61.18
C ASP A 112 -42.71 6.06 -62.51
N GLN A 113 -42.91 4.84 -63.03
CA GLN A 113 -42.60 4.48 -64.41
C GLN A 113 -43.92 4.36 -65.16
N SER A 114 -44.03 5.25 -66.15
CA SER A 114 -44.93 5.26 -67.31
C SER A 114 -45.12 3.92 -67.99
#